data_AF-A0A965EVU0-F1
#
_entry.id   AF-A0A965EVU0-F1
#
_cell.length_a   1.000
_cell.length_b   1.000
_cell.length_c   1.000
_cell.angle_alpha   90.00
_cell.angle_beta   90.00
_cell.angle_gamma   90.00
#
_symmetry.space_group_name_H-M   'P 1'
#
loop_
_entity.id
_entity.type
_entity.pdbx_description
1 polymer ?
#
loop_
_entity_poly.entity_id
_entity_poly.type
_entity_poly.pdbx_seq_one_letter_code
_entity_poly.pdbx_strand_id
1 'polypeptide(L)' 'MGKEKQELNEWARTRNLAYIVYLSSTAEKTPKSIKAFWHIPELDDIEEEEEKVYLTDDQLKRTLKLYGVN' A
#
# COMPACT_ATOMS: atom_id res chain seq x y z
N MET A 1 -18.52 -0.94 19.13
CA MET A 1 -17.25 -1.65 18.84
C MET A 1 -17.32 -2.64 17.67
N GLY A 2 -18.21 -3.64 17.62
CA GLY A 2 -18.20 -4.62 16.51
C GLY A 2 -18.64 -4.09 15.13
N LYS A 3 -19.67 -3.23 15.10
CA LYS A 3 -20.24 -2.67 13.86
C LYS A 3 -19.37 -1.60 13.22
N GLU A 4 -18.85 -0.66 14.03
CA GLU A 4 -17.95 0.40 13.55
C GLU A 4 -16.70 -0.19 12.88
N LYS A 5 -16.12 -1.27 13.45
CA LYS A 5 -14.99 -1.98 12.85
C LYS A 5 -15.35 -2.65 11.53
N GLN A 6 -16.58 -3.17 11.39
CA GLN A 6 -17.03 -3.77 10.14
C GLN A 6 -17.21 -2.70 9.06
N GLU A 7 -17.84 -1.58 9.39
CA GLU A 7 -18.02 -0.46 8.46
C GLU A 7 -16.67 0.10 7.99
N LEU A 8 -15.72 0.30 8.91
CA LEU A 8 -14.36 0.73 8.56
C LEU A 8 -13.68 -0.22 7.56
N ASN A 9 -13.83 -1.53 7.76
CA ASN A 9 -13.28 -2.54 6.85
C ASN A 9 -13.94 -2.50 5.47
N GLU A 10 -15.25 -2.24 5.40
CA GLU A 10 -15.94 -2.09 4.10
C GLU A 10 -15.51 -0.82 3.36
N TRP A 11 -15.31 0.28 4.08
CA TRP A 11 -14.76 1.51 3.51
C TRP A 11 -13.33 1.30 2.97
N ALA A 12 -12.48 0.60 3.73
CA ALA A 12 -11.14 0.24 3.29
C ALA A 12 -11.15 -0.67 2.05
N ARG A 13 -12.02 -1.69 2.02
CA ARG A 13 -12.21 -2.57 0.85
C ARG A 13 -12.64 -1.79 -0.38
N THR A 14 -13.62 -0.90 -0.23
CA THR A 14 -14.15 -0.07 -1.32
C THR A 14 -13.06 0.84 -1.89
N ARG A 15 -12.26 1.49 -1.02
CA ARG A 15 -11.11 2.31 -1.42
C ARG A 15 -10.07 1.50 -2.20
N ASN A 16 -9.71 0.31 -1.71
CA ASN A 16 -8.76 -0.57 -2.39
C ASN A 16 -9.26 -0.98 -3.78
N LEU A 17 -10.54 -1.32 -3.91
CA LEU A 17 -11.12 -1.67 -5.20
C LEU A 17 -11.07 -0.49 -6.19
N ALA A 18 -11.44 0.71 -5.74
CA ALA A 18 -11.35 1.92 -6.56
C ALA A 18 -9.89 2.20 -7.00
N TYR A 19 -8.92 2.00 -6.11
CA TYR A 19 -7.51 2.19 -6.42
C TYR A 19 -6.99 1.17 -7.43
N ILE A 20 -7.38 -0.11 -7.33
CA ILE A 20 -7.04 -1.15 -8.30
C ILE A 20 -7.60 -0.81 -9.69
N VAL A 21 -8.85 -0.35 -9.76
CA VAL A 21 -9.49 0.07 -11.02
C VAL A 21 -8.76 1.28 -11.62
N TYR A 22 -8.33 2.23 -10.79
CA TYR A 22 -7.51 3.35 -11.25
C TYR A 22 -6.16 2.89 -11.79
N LEU A 23 -5.43 2.03 -11.06
CA LEU A 23 -4.14 1.51 -11.52
C LEU A 23 -4.23 0.71 -12.81
N SER A 24 -5.35 -0.01 -13.03
CA SER A 24 -5.56 -0.77 -14.26
C SER A 24 -5.98 0.07 -15.46
N SER A 25 -6.42 1.32 -15.24
CA SER A 25 -6.92 2.22 -16.28
C SER A 25 -6.05 3.46 -16.52
N THR A 26 -5.14 3.79 -15.61
CA THR A 26 -4.31 4.98 -15.71
C THR A 26 -3.13 4.79 -16.68
N ALA A 27 -2.85 5.84 -17.47
CA ALA A 27 -1.64 5.94 -18.30
C ALA A 27 -0.60 6.90 -17.68
N GLU A 28 -0.80 7.30 -16.42
CA GLU A 28 0.12 8.21 -15.72
C GLU A 28 1.47 7.52 -15.49
N LYS A 29 2.57 8.22 -15.83
CA LYS A 29 3.95 7.71 -15.61
C LYS A 29 4.26 7.43 -14.14
N THR A 30 3.65 8.21 -13.26
CA THR A 30 3.72 8.06 -11.80
C THR A 30 2.30 8.09 -11.27
N PRO A 31 1.68 6.92 -11.03
CA PRO A 31 0.35 6.83 -10.47
C PRO A 31 0.26 7.53 -9.11
N LYS A 32 -0.89 8.15 -8.84
CA LYS A 32 -1.22 8.74 -7.55
C LYS A 32 -1.20 7.67 -6.47
N SER A 33 -0.80 8.06 -5.25
CA SER A 33 -0.89 7.19 -4.07
C SER A 33 -2.34 6.87 -3.74
N ILE A 34 -2.58 5.71 -3.11
CA ILE A 34 -3.88 5.36 -2.55
C ILE A 34 -4.40 6.40 -1.56
N LYS A 35 -3.51 7.14 -0.89
CA LYS A 35 -3.86 8.26 0.01
C LYS A 35 -4.52 9.44 -0.72
N ALA A 36 -4.48 9.48 -2.05
CA ALA A 36 -5.21 10.48 -2.84
C ALA A 36 -6.69 10.10 -3.06
N PHE A 37 -7.08 8.88 -2.70
CA PHE A 37 -8.47 8.43 -2.66
C PHE A 37 -9.10 8.82 -1.33
N TRP A 38 -10.38 8.49 -1.13
CA TRP A 38 -11.14 8.94 0.03
C TRP A 38 -10.41 8.70 1.35
N HIS A 39 -10.25 9.78 2.13
CA HIS A 39 -9.54 9.78 3.41
C HIS A 39 -10.33 9.01 4.45
N ILE A 40 -9.67 8.09 5.14
CA ILE A 40 -10.20 7.30 6.25
C ILE A 40 -9.33 7.66 7.47
N PRO A 41 -9.78 8.57 8.35
CA PRO A 41 -8.98 9.09 9.47
C PRO A 41 -8.34 7.99 10.33
N GLU A 42 -9.09 6.94 10.65
CA GLU A 42 -8.63 5.81 11.47
C GLU A 42 -7.61 4.91 10.77
N LEU A 43 -7.29 5.14 9.50
CA LEU A 43 -6.26 4.39 8.76
C LEU A 43 -5.14 5.31 8.25
N ASP A 44 -5.48 6.55 7.91
CA ASP A 44 -4.59 7.46 7.21
C ASP A 44 -3.90 8.46 8.16
N ASP A 45 -4.55 8.80 9.28
CA ASP A 45 -4.01 9.68 10.33
C ASP A 45 -3.31 8.89 11.44
N ILE A 46 -3.43 7.56 11.42
CA ILE A 46 -2.50 6.71 12.15
C ILE A 46 -1.18 6.80 11.38
N GLU A 47 -0.30 7.70 11.83
CA GLU A 47 1.12 7.67 11.49
C GLU A 47 1.75 6.39 12.09
N GLU A 48 1.33 5.21 11.61
CA GLU A 48 2.31 4.16 11.43
C GLU A 48 3.22 4.71 10.33
N GLU A 49 4.33 5.33 10.74
CA GLU A 49 5.56 5.19 9.95
C GLU A 49 5.62 3.69 9.64
N GLU A 50 5.16 3.29 8.45
CA GLU A 50 5.47 1.97 7.91
C GLU A 50 6.99 1.90 8.05
N GLU A 51 7.46 1.22 9.08
CA GLU A 51 8.87 1.02 9.33
C GLU A 51 9.34 0.39 8.04
N LYS A 52 9.99 1.19 7.19
CA LYS A 52 10.44 0.72 5.89
C LYS A 52 11.49 -0.32 6.24
N VAL A 53 11.07 -1.58 6.25
CA VAL A 53 11.97 -2.72 6.47
C VAL A 53 12.82 -2.81 5.22
N TYR A 54 13.88 -2.00 5.19
CA TYR A 54 14.89 -2.08 4.17
C TYR A 54 15.56 -3.45 4.30
N LEU A 55 15.80 -4.09 3.15
CA LEU A 55 16.67 -5.27 3.12
C LEU A 55 18.03 -4.86 3.67
N THR A 56 18.59 -5.67 4.57
CA THR A 56 20.00 -5.52 4.92
C THR A 56 20.86 -5.82 3.69
N ASP A 57 22.09 -5.30 3.65
CA ASP A 57 23.02 -5.53 2.53
C ASP A 57 23.21 -7.03 2.21
N ASP A 58 23.17 -7.87 3.23
CA ASP A 58 23.27 -9.33 3.08
C ASP A 58 22.02 -9.95 2.48
N GLN A 59 20.83 -9.46 2.84
CA GLN A 59 19.58 -9.90 2.23
C GLN A 59 19.52 -9.45 0.77
N LEU A 60 19.92 -8.20 0.49
CA LEU A 60 20.00 -7.66 -0.85
C LEU A 60 20.97 -8.49 -1.72
N LYS A 61 22.19 -8.76 -1.26
CA LYS A 61 23.17 -9.60 -1.98
C LYS A 61 22.65 -11.00 -2.28
N ARG A 62 21.94 -11.63 -1.34
CA ARG A 62 21.33 -12.96 -1.57
C ARG A 62 20.25 -12.89 -2.64
N THR A 63 19.38 -11.88 -2.60
CA THR A 63 18.34 -11.71 -3.61
C THR A 63 18.93 -11.46 -4.99
N LEU A 64 19.91 -10.55 -5.12
CA LEU A 64 20.60 -10.29 -6.39
C LEU A 64 21.25 -11.56 -6.95
N LYS A 65 21.91 -12.34 -6.10
CA LYS A 65 22.50 -13.64 -6.48
C LYS A 65 21.45 -14.65 -6.94
N LEU A 66 20.29 -14.73 -6.27
CA LEU A 66 19.18 -15.62 -6.67
C LEU A 66 18.63 -15.27 -8.06
N TYR A 67 18.61 -13.98 -8.41
CA TYR A 67 18.17 -13.50 -9.71
C TYR A 67 19.31 -13.39 -10.76
N GLY A 68 20.50 -13.92 -10.45
CA GLY A 68 21.62 -13.97 -11.40
C GLY A 68 22.25 -12.62 -11.72
N VAL A 69 22.01 -11.60 -10.89
CA VAL A 69 22.68 -10.30 -10.97
C VAL A 69 23.96 -10.40 -10.14
N ASN A 70 25.11 -10.40 -10.80
CA ASN A 70 26.44 -10.40 -10.16
C ASN A 70 26.89 -8.99 -9.81
#